data_AF-D6XZJ2-F1
#
_entry.id   AF-D6XZJ2-F1
#
_cell.length_a   1.000
_cell.length_b   1.000
_cell.length_c   1.000
_cell.angle_alpha   90.00
_cell.angle_beta   90.00
_cell.angle_gamma   90.00
#
_symmetry.space_group_name_H-M   'P 1'
#
loop_
_entity.id
_entity.type
_entity.pdbx_description
1 polymer ?
#
loop_
_entity_poly.entity_id
_entity_poly.type
_entity_poly.pdbx_seq_one_letter_code
_entity_poly.pdbx_strand_id
1 'polypeptide(L)'
;MFCPSCGSEQSSDYLYCKHDGVLLQKPNYDFSLDPVQPVHCKGCGSKVSSDANYCCQCGGLATKLNMDENSSKFKNFQVSSIIEKGKSFKPAQTADLSKESLSGYAIDGLKIALIPFIIMWSVAYYLYRMVMDFPFVEEASFMAEAAGIQLFRVTDMFMFVNSAGIQFDVSASSGGFNAGMVQESIHMNFGYLVFLLIVLISSFVGAWLISKFDPSFKSRSFHYPALFAGVIYMILLTGVSFVAGRTVRVPGEGAISVNFSVFSTSVLTAILLIMTVYIALMVGQFGKGAFSESDRLIPHSSKVMIGFTAALVSFAGIVVIFTVSALNNSLITMTGMFVEDLTLVRVLMVLMGGSYASLSMLQTVTTTTPDFMTVTTWAFGDLSLYNYMDIMPEDLMMLGGTTLELFFPIRLAVLVPIVVFAMAGFLYMTYIKVTNLKDLLILAVSISVSSVILGAFSNSEMVVTDSFGGGSDYTLSASVLWFRSVLMTGVFSFGILYAVHWFKTK
;
A
#
# COMPACT_ATOMS: atom_id res chain seq x y z
N MET A 1 -8.35 -29.02 16.30
CA MET A 1 -8.10 -30.28 17.04
C MET A 1 -7.49 -31.28 16.09
N PHE A 2 -6.65 -32.22 16.54
CA PHE A 2 -6.02 -33.19 15.64
C PHE A 2 -6.69 -34.56 15.77
N CYS A 3 -6.85 -35.27 14.64
CA CYS A 3 -7.34 -36.64 14.68
C CYS A 3 -6.32 -37.54 15.38
N PRO A 4 -6.71 -38.30 16.42
CA PRO A 4 -5.78 -39.17 17.13
C PRO A 4 -5.28 -40.35 16.28
N SER A 5 -5.98 -40.68 15.19
CA SER A 5 -5.63 -41.77 14.29
C SER A 5 -4.72 -41.29 13.15
N CYS A 6 -5.20 -40.39 12.28
CA CYS A 6 -4.42 -39.94 11.12
C CYS A 6 -3.61 -38.65 11.33
N GLY A 7 -3.69 -38.01 12.50
CA GLY A 7 -2.94 -36.77 12.80
C GLY A 7 -3.39 -35.53 12.02
N SER A 8 -4.42 -35.64 11.17
CA SER A 8 -4.91 -34.50 10.38
C SER A 8 -5.57 -33.44 11.25
N GLU A 9 -5.40 -32.17 10.88
CA GLU A 9 -6.05 -31.05 11.55
C GLU A 9 -7.54 -30.99 11.21
N GLN A 10 -8.38 -30.87 12.23
CA GLN A 10 -9.83 -30.87 12.14
C GLN A 10 -10.40 -29.65 12.88
N SER A 11 -11.49 -29.09 12.35
CA SER A 11 -12.26 -28.03 13.02
C SER A 11 -12.76 -28.52 14.38
N SER A 12 -12.89 -27.62 15.36
CA SER A 12 -13.48 -27.89 16.67
C SER A 12 -14.95 -28.33 16.59
N ASP A 13 -15.60 -28.11 15.46
CA ASP A 13 -17.02 -28.39 15.28
C ASP A 13 -17.29 -29.78 14.70
N TYR A 14 -16.23 -30.53 14.33
CA TYR A 14 -16.36 -31.87 13.79
C TYR A 14 -16.41 -32.93 14.89
N LEU A 15 -17.48 -33.74 14.86
CA LEU A 15 -17.64 -34.92 15.71
C LEU A 15 -16.80 -36.10 15.21
N TYR A 16 -16.53 -36.17 13.91
CA TYR A 16 -15.78 -37.24 13.26
C TYR A 16 -14.70 -36.66 12.35
N CYS A 17 -13.58 -37.37 12.23
CA CYS A 17 -12.50 -36.99 11.33
C CYS A 17 -12.94 -37.15 9.87
N LYS A 18 -12.67 -36.14 9.04
CA LYS A 18 -13.00 -36.18 7.61
C LYS A 18 -12.28 -37.27 6.81
N HIS A 19 -11.11 -37.69 7.27
CA HIS A 19 -10.26 -38.62 6.51
C HIS A 19 -10.55 -40.08 6.81
N ASP A 20 -10.68 -40.43 8.09
CA ASP A 20 -10.81 -41.82 8.54
C ASP A 20 -12.09 -42.09 9.34
N GLY A 21 -12.94 -41.08 9.54
CA GLY A 21 -14.20 -41.22 10.27
C GLY A 21 -14.04 -41.42 11.77
N VAL A 22 -12.83 -41.30 12.32
CA VAL A 22 -12.60 -41.53 13.75
C VAL A 22 -13.28 -40.46 14.58
N LEU A 23 -13.97 -40.89 15.65
CA LEU A 23 -14.68 -40.00 16.57
C LEU A 23 -13.69 -39.07 17.28
N LEU A 24 -13.91 -37.78 17.10
CA LEU A 24 -13.07 -36.69 17.57
C LEU A 24 -13.49 -36.17 18.94
N GLN A 25 -14.81 -36.16 19.20
CA GLN A 25 -15.37 -35.77 20.48
C GLN A 25 -16.24 -36.91 21.00
N LYS A 26 -15.94 -37.42 22.19
CA LYS A 26 -16.85 -38.32 22.90
C LYS A 26 -17.89 -37.46 23.61
N PRO A 27 -19.15 -37.44 23.15
CA PRO A 27 -20.18 -36.79 23.94
C PRO A 27 -20.39 -37.62 25.22
N ASN A 28 -20.24 -36.98 26.38
CA ASN A 28 -20.64 -37.59 27.64
C ASN A 28 -22.17 -37.58 27.70
N TYR A 29 -22.78 -38.69 27.32
CA TYR A 29 -24.20 -38.92 27.53
C TYR A 29 -24.37 -39.99 28.62
N ASP A 30 -25.03 -39.60 29.72
CA ASP A 30 -25.58 -40.57 30.67
C ASP A 30 -27.00 -40.90 30.20
N PHE A 31 -27.18 -42.10 29.65
CA PHE A 31 -28.50 -42.62 29.31
C PHE A 31 -28.98 -43.54 30.42
N SER A 32 -30.16 -43.25 30.98
CA SER A 32 -30.92 -44.21 31.78
C SER A 32 -31.89 -44.96 30.87
N LEU A 33 -31.85 -46.28 30.89
CA LEU A 33 -32.84 -47.12 30.24
C LEU A 33 -33.87 -47.53 31.29
N ASP A 34 -35.05 -46.90 31.26
CA ASP A 34 -36.16 -47.38 32.06
C ASP A 34 -36.78 -48.61 31.38
N PRO A 35 -36.80 -49.77 32.04
CA PRO A 35 -37.47 -50.95 31.53
C PRO A 35 -38.98 -50.70 31.56
N VAL A 36 -39.52 -50.20 30.46
CA VAL A 36 -40.94 -50.39 30.18
C VAL A 36 -41.10 -51.86 29.82
N GLN A 37 -42.01 -52.58 30.46
CA GLN A 37 -42.33 -53.96 30.11
C GLN A 37 -43.51 -53.97 29.10
N PRO A 38 -43.33 -53.75 27.79
CA PRO A 38 -44.37 -54.10 26.85
C PRO A 38 -44.36 -55.62 26.69
N VAL A 39 -45.48 -56.25 27.05
CA VAL A 39 -45.69 -57.70 26.85
C VAL A 39 -45.54 -58.10 25.37
N HIS A 40 -45.73 -57.15 24.44
CA HIS A 40 -45.67 -57.37 22.99
C HIS A 40 -44.82 -56.32 22.25
N CYS A 41 -44.10 -56.75 21.23
CA CYS A 41 -43.32 -55.88 20.35
C CYS A 41 -44.24 -54.99 19.51
N LYS A 42 -44.00 -53.68 19.51
CA LYS A 42 -44.78 -52.73 18.69
C LYS A 42 -44.65 -52.94 17.18
N GLY A 43 -43.52 -53.49 16.73
CA GLY A 43 -43.26 -53.69 15.30
C GLY A 43 -43.91 -54.94 14.72
N CYS A 44 -43.78 -56.08 15.41
CA CYS A 44 -44.24 -57.37 14.89
C CYS A 44 -45.26 -58.11 15.77
N GLY A 45 -45.67 -57.55 16.91
CA GLY A 45 -46.67 -58.13 17.82
C GLY A 45 -46.21 -59.34 18.64
N SER A 46 -45.01 -59.87 18.38
CA SER A 46 -44.47 -61.02 19.12
C SER A 46 -44.22 -60.68 20.59
N LYS A 47 -44.34 -61.69 21.46
CA LYS A 47 -44.14 -61.53 22.91
C LYS A 47 -42.67 -61.25 23.19
N VAL A 48 -42.39 -60.20 23.96
CA VAL A 48 -41.01 -59.85 24.36
C VAL A 48 -40.76 -60.32 25.79
N SER A 49 -39.59 -60.90 26.05
CA SER A 49 -39.17 -61.29 27.40
C SER A 49 -39.03 -60.05 28.28
N SER A 50 -39.38 -60.15 29.57
CA SER A 50 -39.32 -59.03 30.54
C SER A 50 -37.93 -58.40 30.65
N ASP A 51 -36.89 -59.15 30.29
CA ASP A 51 -35.49 -58.78 30.46
C ASP A 51 -34.80 -58.45 29.12
N ALA A 52 -35.54 -58.49 28.00
CA ALA A 52 -35.00 -58.26 26.67
C ALA A 52 -35.19 -56.80 26.23
N ASN A 53 -34.09 -56.13 25.88
CA ASN A 53 -34.10 -54.75 25.39
C ASN A 53 -34.56 -54.62 23.92
N TYR A 54 -34.63 -55.74 23.21
CA TYR A 54 -35.05 -55.82 21.81
C TYR A 54 -35.89 -57.07 21.57
N CYS A 55 -36.77 -57.00 20.57
CA CYS A 55 -37.54 -58.14 20.12
C CYS A 55 -36.65 -59.13 19.37
N CYS A 56 -36.57 -60.38 19.83
CA CYS A 56 -35.75 -61.42 19.19
C CYS A 56 -36.21 -61.78 17.76
N GLN A 57 -37.44 -61.44 17.39
CA GLN A 57 -38.03 -61.83 16.12
C GLN A 57 -37.88 -60.78 15.01
N CYS A 58 -37.83 -59.48 15.36
CA CYS A 58 -37.69 -58.41 14.36
C CYS A 58 -36.61 -57.37 14.69
N GLY A 59 -35.95 -57.47 15.84
CA GLY A 59 -34.93 -56.49 16.28
C GLY A 59 -35.48 -55.15 16.76
N GLY A 60 -36.81 -54.97 16.80
CA GLY A 60 -37.43 -53.73 17.28
C GLY A 60 -37.13 -53.48 18.77
N LEU A 61 -36.80 -52.23 19.12
CA LEU A 61 -36.48 -51.84 20.50
C LEU A 61 -37.70 -52.06 21.41
N ALA A 62 -37.51 -52.79 22.51
CA ALA A 62 -38.58 -53.13 23.45
C ALA A 62 -38.63 -52.18 24.66
N THR A 63 -37.51 -51.54 25.00
CA THR A 63 -37.42 -50.54 26.06
C THR A 63 -37.76 -49.14 25.52
N LYS A 64 -38.42 -48.32 26.33
CA LYS A 64 -38.64 -46.90 26.00
C LYS A 64 -37.45 -46.11 26.55
N LEU A 65 -36.72 -45.42 25.68
CA LEU A 65 -35.70 -44.47 26.11
C LEU A 65 -36.39 -43.27 26.77
N ASN A 66 -36.32 -43.19 28.10
CA ASN A 66 -36.66 -41.97 28.81
C ASN A 66 -35.39 -41.12 28.87
N MET A 67 -35.39 -39.99 28.16
CA MET A 67 -34.42 -38.94 28.44
C MET A 67 -34.93 -38.19 29.68
N ASP A 68 -34.13 -38.15 30.74
CA ASP A 68 -34.44 -37.37 31.93
C ASP A 68 -34.50 -35.88 31.56
N GLU A 69 -35.71 -35.35 31.38
CA GLU A 69 -35.97 -33.92 31.09
C GLU A 69 -35.45 -33.00 32.22
N ASN A 70 -35.20 -33.55 33.41
CA ASN A 70 -34.70 -32.81 34.57
C ASN A 70 -33.16 -32.77 34.71
N SER A 71 -32.42 -33.35 33.78
CA SER A 71 -30.96 -33.14 33.71
C SER A 71 -30.66 -31.73 33.15
N SER A 72 -30.81 -30.73 34.01
CA SER A 72 -30.58 -29.30 33.78
C SER A 72 -29.14 -28.91 33.35
N LYS A 73 -28.30 -29.87 32.97
CA LYS A 73 -27.06 -29.65 32.21
C LYS A 73 -27.25 -29.73 30.68
N PHE A 74 -28.46 -30.01 30.20
CA PHE A 74 -28.82 -29.88 28.79
C PHE A 74 -29.33 -28.47 28.46
N LYS A 75 -28.50 -27.45 28.65
CA LYS A 75 -28.64 -26.21 27.88
C LYS A 75 -27.94 -26.39 26.54
N ASN A 76 -28.74 -26.70 25.53
CA ASN A 76 -28.48 -26.51 24.11
C ASN A 76 -27.52 -27.50 23.44
N PHE A 77 -28.02 -28.69 23.13
CA PHE A 77 -27.63 -29.35 21.87
C PHE A 77 -28.88 -29.77 21.11
N GLN A 78 -29.62 -28.77 20.63
CA GLN A 78 -30.60 -28.97 19.57
C GLN A 78 -29.84 -29.41 18.31
N VAL A 79 -29.94 -30.68 17.95
CA VAL A 79 -29.50 -31.19 16.63
C VAL A 79 -30.34 -30.55 15.50
N SER A 80 -31.54 -30.04 15.80
CA SER A 80 -32.28 -29.14 14.91
C SER A 80 -31.61 -27.76 14.76
N SER A 81 -30.88 -27.25 15.75
CA SER A 81 -30.15 -25.98 15.63
C SER A 81 -28.80 -26.13 14.92
N ILE A 82 -28.29 -27.34 14.69
CA ILE A 82 -27.12 -27.54 13.81
C ILE A 82 -27.57 -27.54 12.33
N ILE A 83 -28.83 -27.90 12.06
CA ILE A 83 -29.44 -27.87 10.73
C ILE A 83 -30.18 -26.53 10.47
N GLU A 84 -30.75 -25.88 11.48
CA GLU A 84 -31.43 -24.57 11.37
C GLU A 84 -30.55 -23.37 11.72
N LYS A 85 -29.45 -23.54 12.50
CA LYS A 85 -28.26 -22.66 12.40
C LYS A 85 -27.23 -23.21 11.42
N GLY A 86 -27.59 -24.26 10.69
CA GLY A 86 -27.39 -24.25 9.25
C GLY A 86 -28.17 -23.09 8.63
N LYS A 87 -27.81 -21.83 8.98
CA LYS A 87 -27.71 -20.81 7.93
C LYS A 87 -26.98 -21.57 6.84
N SER A 88 -27.68 -21.87 5.74
CA SER A 88 -27.15 -22.55 4.59
C SER A 88 -25.67 -22.22 4.56
N PHE A 89 -24.80 -23.22 4.71
CA PHE A 89 -23.40 -23.03 4.41
C PHE A 89 -23.45 -22.68 2.93
N LYS A 90 -23.67 -21.39 2.63
CA LYS A 90 -23.60 -20.83 1.29
C LYS A 90 -22.16 -21.13 0.97
N PRO A 91 -21.89 -22.13 0.11
CA PRO A 91 -20.55 -22.65 -0.08
C PRO A 91 -19.65 -21.47 -0.38
N ALA A 92 -18.84 -21.08 0.62
CA ALA A 92 -18.00 -19.89 0.65
C ALA A 92 -18.40 -18.82 -0.37
N GLN A 93 -19.69 -18.38 -0.37
CA GLN A 93 -20.41 -17.84 -1.55
C GLN A 93 -19.42 -17.41 -2.63
N THR A 94 -18.97 -18.37 -3.45
CA THR A 94 -17.83 -18.15 -4.37
C THR A 94 -18.21 -16.93 -5.14
N ALA A 95 -17.51 -15.81 -4.92
CA ALA A 95 -17.99 -14.46 -5.26
C ALA A 95 -18.73 -14.57 -6.58
N ASP A 96 -20.06 -14.56 -6.50
CA ASP A 96 -20.86 -15.04 -7.61
C ASP A 96 -20.67 -13.98 -8.68
N LEU A 97 -19.76 -14.25 -9.63
CA LEU A 97 -19.33 -13.33 -10.69
C LEU A 97 -20.45 -13.19 -11.73
N SER A 98 -21.71 -13.28 -11.27
CA SER A 98 -22.86 -12.91 -12.04
C SER A 98 -22.69 -11.47 -12.52
N LYS A 99 -23.12 -11.21 -13.75
CA LYS A 99 -22.99 -9.91 -14.41
C LYS A 99 -23.55 -8.76 -13.55
N GLU A 100 -24.57 -9.05 -12.73
CA GLU A 100 -25.20 -8.10 -11.80
C GLU A 100 -24.32 -7.75 -10.59
N SER A 101 -23.48 -8.67 -10.10
CA SER A 101 -22.54 -8.36 -9.02
C SER A 101 -21.37 -7.52 -9.54
N LEU A 102 -20.91 -7.83 -10.75
CA LEU A 102 -19.77 -7.17 -11.40
C LEU A 102 -20.07 -5.71 -11.75
N SER A 103 -21.30 -5.41 -12.21
CA SER A 103 -21.74 -4.03 -12.41
C SER A 103 -21.84 -3.25 -11.10
N GLY A 104 -22.28 -3.89 -10.02
CA GLY A 104 -22.29 -3.31 -8.68
C GLY A 104 -20.89 -2.89 -8.21
N TYR A 105 -19.90 -3.80 -8.33
CA TYR A 105 -18.52 -3.50 -7.99
C TYR A 105 -17.90 -2.39 -8.83
N ALA A 106 -18.25 -2.33 -10.13
CA ALA A 106 -17.79 -1.27 -11.02
C ALA A 106 -18.34 0.11 -10.64
N ILE A 107 -19.62 0.19 -10.26
CA ILE A 107 -20.25 1.44 -9.79
C ILE A 107 -19.59 1.90 -8.47
N ASP A 108 -19.34 0.97 -7.55
CA ASP A 108 -18.68 1.27 -6.29
C ASP A 108 -17.23 1.74 -6.51
N GLY A 109 -16.49 1.06 -7.39
CA GLY A 109 -15.16 1.48 -7.81
C GLY A 109 -15.15 2.86 -8.48
N LEU A 110 -16.15 3.17 -9.32
CA LEU A 110 -16.30 4.48 -9.95
C LEU A 110 -16.48 5.59 -8.91
N LYS A 111 -17.37 5.39 -7.93
CA LYS A 111 -17.57 6.37 -6.84
C LYS A 111 -16.28 6.63 -6.07
N ILE A 112 -15.56 5.55 -5.73
CA ILE A 112 -14.28 5.67 -5.00
C ILE A 112 -13.24 6.39 -5.84
N ALA A 113 -13.14 6.12 -7.15
CA ALA A 113 -12.16 6.75 -8.05
C ALA A 113 -12.47 8.23 -8.34
N LEU A 114 -13.75 8.62 -8.38
CA LEU A 114 -14.16 9.99 -8.65
C LEU A 114 -13.80 10.97 -7.52
N ILE A 115 -13.80 10.52 -6.26
CA ILE A 115 -13.43 11.36 -5.10
C ILE A 115 -11.99 11.92 -5.22
N PRO A 116 -10.93 11.10 -5.30
CA PRO A 116 -9.58 11.60 -5.49
C PRO A 116 -9.45 12.34 -6.82
N PHE A 117 -10.15 11.91 -7.89
CA PHE A 117 -10.09 12.61 -9.18
C PHE A 117 -10.54 14.07 -9.07
N ILE A 118 -11.69 14.33 -8.43
CA ILE A 118 -12.24 15.69 -8.25
C ILE A 118 -11.35 16.52 -7.33
N ILE A 119 -10.82 15.93 -6.25
CA ILE A 119 -9.91 16.62 -5.34
C ILE A 119 -8.62 17.01 -6.07
N MET A 120 -8.01 16.09 -6.81
CA MET A 120 -6.81 16.38 -7.59
C MET A 120 -7.06 17.40 -8.69
N TRP A 121 -8.25 17.41 -9.30
CA TRP A 121 -8.62 18.42 -10.29
C TRP A 121 -8.71 19.81 -9.66
N SER A 122 -9.24 19.89 -8.44
CA SER A 122 -9.32 21.13 -7.67
C SER A 122 -7.93 21.63 -7.27
N VAL A 123 -7.06 20.72 -6.80
CA VAL A 123 -5.66 21.05 -6.47
C VAL A 123 -4.91 21.50 -7.72
N ALA A 124 -5.04 20.78 -8.84
CA ALA A 124 -4.42 21.13 -10.10
C ALA A 124 -4.90 22.50 -10.62
N TYR A 125 -6.18 22.81 -10.50
CA TYR A 125 -6.71 24.12 -10.86
C TYR A 125 -6.16 25.24 -9.97
N TYR A 126 -6.05 24.99 -8.66
CA TYR A 126 -5.46 25.93 -7.73
C TYR A 126 -3.97 26.18 -8.02
N LEU A 127 -3.20 25.12 -8.27
CA LEU A 127 -1.79 25.23 -8.66
C LEU A 127 -1.64 25.94 -10.01
N TYR A 128 -2.51 25.63 -10.97
CA TYR A 128 -2.53 26.34 -12.25
C TYR A 128 -2.73 27.85 -12.04
N ARG A 129 -3.69 28.25 -11.21
CA ARG A 129 -3.89 29.67 -10.87
C ARG A 129 -2.66 30.27 -10.21
N MET A 130 -2.13 29.59 -9.19
CA MET A 130 -0.93 30.04 -8.50
C MET A 130 0.26 30.23 -9.45
N VAL A 131 0.49 29.27 -10.36
CA VAL A 131 1.57 29.33 -11.37
C VAL A 131 1.33 30.48 -12.36
N MET A 132 0.10 30.65 -12.85
CA MET A 132 -0.22 31.71 -13.82
C MET A 132 -0.20 33.12 -13.20
N ASP A 133 -0.43 33.23 -11.89
CA ASP A 133 -0.39 34.50 -11.16
C ASP A 133 1.06 34.89 -10.75
N PHE A 134 2.08 34.08 -11.06
CA PHE A 134 3.48 34.45 -10.80
C PHE A 134 3.95 35.51 -11.80
N PRO A 135 4.61 36.61 -11.36
CA PRO A 135 5.00 37.73 -12.23
C PRO A 135 5.85 37.32 -13.44
N PHE A 136 6.78 36.39 -13.25
CA PHE A 136 7.62 35.86 -14.34
C PHE A 136 6.79 35.07 -15.36
N VAL A 137 5.84 34.27 -14.89
CA VAL A 137 4.95 33.50 -15.76
C VAL A 137 3.95 34.42 -16.44
N GLU A 138 3.49 35.49 -15.78
CA GLU A 138 2.64 36.51 -16.38
C GLU A 138 3.34 37.16 -17.57
N GLU A 139 4.59 37.60 -17.41
CA GLU A 139 5.39 38.20 -18.48
C GLU A 139 5.72 37.20 -19.61
N ALA A 140 6.14 35.98 -19.26
CA ALA A 140 6.38 34.91 -20.23
C ALA A 140 5.08 34.48 -20.94
N SER A 141 3.95 34.46 -20.24
CA SER A 141 2.63 34.10 -20.77
C SER A 141 2.09 35.18 -21.68
N PHE A 142 2.33 36.44 -21.40
CA PHE A 142 2.00 37.54 -22.29
C PHE A 142 2.76 37.43 -23.63
N MET A 143 4.06 37.14 -23.58
CA MET A 143 4.85 36.91 -24.80
C MET A 143 4.43 35.62 -25.53
N ALA A 144 4.15 34.55 -24.79
CA ALA A 144 3.70 33.28 -25.37
C ALA A 144 2.30 33.41 -25.98
N GLU A 145 1.38 34.14 -25.35
CA GLU A 145 0.02 34.38 -25.83
C GLU A 145 0.03 35.27 -27.08
N ALA A 146 0.92 36.26 -27.16
CA ALA A 146 1.17 37.03 -28.38
C ALA A 146 1.66 36.13 -29.55
N ALA A 147 2.31 35.01 -29.24
CA ALA A 147 2.70 33.98 -30.20
C ALA A 147 1.63 32.86 -30.38
N GLY A 148 0.49 32.95 -29.70
CA GLY A 148 -0.58 31.94 -29.72
C GLY A 148 -0.28 30.65 -28.95
N ILE A 149 0.67 30.69 -28.01
CA ILE A 149 1.18 29.55 -27.26
C ILE A 149 0.75 29.66 -25.79
N GLN A 150 -0.03 28.69 -25.30
CA GLN A 150 -0.28 28.53 -23.85
C GLN A 150 0.86 27.73 -23.22
N LEU A 151 1.55 28.31 -22.23
CA LEU A 151 2.68 27.68 -21.51
C LEU A 151 2.25 26.46 -20.70
N PHE A 152 1.20 26.59 -19.88
CA PHE A 152 0.68 25.51 -19.04
C PHE A 152 -0.84 25.45 -19.13
N ARG A 153 -1.39 24.23 -19.06
CA ARG A 153 -2.84 24.01 -18.92
C ARG A 153 -3.16 23.36 -17.59
N VAL A 154 -4.41 23.46 -17.18
CA VAL A 154 -4.93 22.72 -16.01
C VAL A 154 -4.71 21.21 -16.16
N THR A 155 -4.76 20.67 -17.39
CA THR A 155 -4.48 19.24 -17.66
C THR A 155 -3.03 18.87 -17.43
N ASP A 156 -2.08 19.77 -17.74
CA ASP A 156 -0.66 19.56 -17.46
C ASP A 156 -0.42 19.60 -15.96
N MET A 157 -1.03 20.54 -15.24
CA MET A 157 -1.00 20.59 -13.78
C MET A 157 -1.68 19.37 -13.15
N PHE A 158 -2.74 18.85 -13.76
CA PHE A 158 -3.41 17.63 -13.30
C PHE A 158 -2.53 16.40 -13.46
N MET A 159 -1.84 16.28 -14.59
CA MET A 159 -0.86 15.22 -14.77
C MET A 159 0.31 15.40 -13.81
N PHE A 160 0.79 16.64 -13.63
CA PHE A 160 1.89 16.99 -12.72
C PHE A 160 1.64 16.51 -11.28
N VAL A 161 0.44 16.75 -10.76
CA VAL A 161 0.07 16.32 -9.39
C VAL A 161 -0.16 14.81 -9.27
N ASN A 162 -0.31 14.08 -10.39
CA ASN A 162 -0.51 12.63 -10.42
C ASN A 162 0.71 11.85 -10.91
N SER A 163 1.71 12.53 -11.47
CA SER A 163 2.84 11.91 -12.15
C SER A 163 3.94 11.54 -11.19
N ALA A 164 4.44 10.32 -11.37
CA ALA A 164 5.63 9.79 -10.72
C ALA A 164 6.93 10.17 -11.45
N GLY A 165 6.83 11.04 -12.46
CA GLY A 165 7.95 11.45 -13.28
C GLY A 165 7.46 12.40 -14.37
N ILE A 166 8.00 13.62 -14.37
CA ILE A 166 7.77 14.63 -15.40
C ILE A 166 9.10 14.94 -16.00
N GLN A 167 9.25 14.74 -17.30
CA GLN A 167 10.45 15.16 -18.02
C GLN A 167 10.25 16.58 -18.49
N PHE A 168 10.96 17.51 -17.85
CA PHE A 168 11.14 18.86 -18.33
C PHE A 168 12.43 18.92 -19.11
N ASP A 169 12.34 19.17 -20.42
CA ASP A 169 13.49 19.43 -21.28
C ASP A 169 13.46 20.91 -21.65
N VAL A 170 14.31 21.71 -21.03
CA VAL A 170 14.51 23.11 -21.42
C VAL A 170 15.73 23.15 -22.31
N SER A 171 15.53 23.33 -23.60
CA SER A 171 16.62 23.62 -24.54
C SER A 171 16.65 25.11 -24.78
N ALA A 172 17.73 25.79 -24.41
CA ALA A 172 17.95 27.20 -24.73
C ALA A 172 19.05 27.32 -25.78
N SER A 173 18.84 28.18 -26.78
CA SER A 173 19.88 28.58 -27.73
C SER A 173 20.27 30.03 -27.46
N SER A 174 21.39 30.26 -26.78
CA SER A 174 21.89 31.62 -26.55
C SER A 174 22.56 32.13 -27.84
N GLY A 175 21.75 32.73 -28.72
CA GLY A 175 22.20 33.29 -29.99
C GLY A 175 22.83 34.68 -29.84
N GLY A 176 24.11 34.75 -29.45
CA GLY A 176 24.95 35.90 -29.76
C GLY A 176 25.49 35.75 -31.19
N PHE A 177 25.12 36.68 -32.09
CA PHE A 177 25.58 36.71 -33.49
C PHE A 177 27.08 36.39 -33.59
N ASN A 178 27.41 35.22 -34.19
CA ASN A 178 28.76 34.74 -34.59
C ASN A 178 29.54 33.77 -33.67
N ALA A 179 29.00 33.30 -32.54
CA ALA A 179 29.58 32.14 -31.84
C ALA A 179 28.59 30.97 -31.87
N GLY A 180 29.08 29.74 -32.08
CA GLY A 180 28.24 28.56 -32.29
C GLY A 180 27.09 28.44 -31.28
N MET A 181 25.92 28.02 -31.76
CA MET A 181 24.72 27.86 -30.93
C MET A 181 25.03 26.93 -29.76
N VAL A 182 25.17 27.50 -28.56
CA VAL A 182 25.25 26.76 -27.30
C VAL A 182 23.84 26.26 -27.03
N GLN A 183 23.69 24.94 -26.97
CA GLN A 183 22.43 24.30 -26.61
C GLN A 183 22.59 23.82 -25.18
N GLU A 184 22.02 24.55 -24.23
CA GLU A 184 21.88 24.08 -22.85
C GLU A 184 20.62 23.25 -22.79
N SER A 185 20.71 21.96 -22.40
CA SER A 185 19.51 21.16 -22.09
C SER A 185 19.46 20.79 -20.62
N ILE A 186 18.43 21.27 -19.94
CA ILE A 186 18.08 20.85 -18.58
C ILE A 186 16.99 19.80 -18.71
N HIS A 187 17.32 18.56 -18.37
CA HIS A 187 16.39 17.44 -18.24
C HIS A 187 16.10 17.21 -16.76
N MET A 188 14.90 17.53 -16.28
CA MET A 188 14.47 17.20 -14.92
C MET A 188 13.39 16.15 -14.97
N ASN A 189 13.54 15.08 -14.19
CA ASN A 189 12.56 14.05 -13.90
C ASN A 189 12.24 14.11 -12.41
N PHE A 190 11.07 14.65 -12.05
CA PHE A 190 10.63 14.72 -10.66
C PHE A 190 9.45 13.78 -10.40
N GLY A 191 9.55 12.97 -9.35
CA GLY A 191 8.41 12.33 -8.73
C GLY A 191 7.84 13.21 -7.62
N TYR A 192 6.70 13.86 -7.85
CA TYR A 192 6.09 14.74 -6.84
C TYR A 192 5.29 13.94 -5.80
N LEU A 193 6.02 13.33 -4.88
CA LEU A 193 5.49 12.51 -3.79
C LEU A 193 4.44 13.23 -2.91
N VAL A 194 4.55 14.55 -2.74
CA VAL A 194 3.59 15.33 -1.94
C VAL A 194 2.19 15.27 -2.51
N PHE A 195 2.07 15.50 -3.81
CA PHE A 195 0.77 15.49 -4.45
C PHE A 195 0.21 14.07 -4.51
N LEU A 196 1.08 13.08 -4.62
CA LEU A 196 0.68 11.70 -4.51
C LEU A 196 0.10 11.36 -3.13
N LEU A 197 0.65 11.90 -2.02
CA LEU A 197 0.04 11.74 -0.70
C LEU A 197 -1.41 12.27 -0.66
N ILE A 198 -1.73 13.34 -1.40
CA ILE A 198 -3.11 13.85 -1.51
C ILE A 198 -4.01 12.81 -2.19
N VAL A 199 -3.55 12.16 -3.27
CA VAL A 199 -4.28 11.05 -3.92
C VAL A 199 -4.52 9.90 -2.94
N LEU A 200 -3.49 9.53 -2.16
CA LEU A 200 -3.60 8.44 -1.18
C LEU A 200 -4.56 8.80 -0.04
N ILE A 201 -4.46 9.99 0.54
CA ILE A 201 -5.33 10.43 1.63
C ILE A 201 -6.78 10.56 1.14
N SER A 202 -7.00 11.17 -0.03
CA SER A 202 -8.36 11.34 -0.57
C SER A 202 -9.01 10.02 -0.96
N SER A 203 -8.27 9.11 -1.59
CA SER A 203 -8.78 7.75 -1.89
C SER A 203 -9.03 6.94 -0.61
N PHE A 204 -8.17 7.07 0.39
CA PHE A 204 -8.35 6.44 1.69
C PHE A 204 -9.62 6.95 2.39
N VAL A 205 -9.78 8.27 2.51
CA VAL A 205 -10.95 8.88 3.15
C VAL A 205 -12.22 8.53 2.37
N GLY A 206 -12.19 8.61 1.04
CA GLY A 206 -13.33 8.26 0.19
C GLY A 206 -13.79 6.81 0.39
N ALA A 207 -12.85 5.86 0.33
CA ALA A 207 -13.12 4.45 0.54
C ALA A 207 -13.58 4.16 1.99
N TRP A 208 -12.96 4.80 2.98
CA TRP A 208 -13.36 4.68 4.39
C TRP A 208 -14.80 5.18 4.61
N LEU A 209 -15.14 6.37 4.10
CA LEU A 209 -16.50 6.91 4.20
C LEU A 209 -17.51 5.99 3.52
N ILE A 210 -17.23 5.52 2.31
CA ILE A 210 -18.12 4.60 1.58
C ILE A 210 -18.32 3.31 2.37
N SER A 211 -17.25 2.70 2.90
CA SER A 211 -17.37 1.47 3.70
C SER A 211 -18.17 1.65 5.00
N LYS A 212 -18.12 2.86 5.58
CA LYS A 212 -18.78 3.20 6.84
C LYS A 212 -20.27 3.50 6.63
N PHE A 213 -20.61 4.21 5.57
CA PHE A 213 -21.96 4.71 5.32
C PHE A 213 -22.80 3.84 4.38
N ASP A 214 -22.19 3.00 3.55
CA ASP A 214 -22.91 2.08 2.67
C ASP A 214 -23.05 0.68 3.32
N PRO A 215 -24.23 0.32 3.86
CA PRO A 215 -24.42 -1.00 4.46
C PRO A 215 -24.33 -2.15 3.44
N SER A 216 -24.50 -1.87 2.14
CA SER A 216 -24.36 -2.88 1.09
C SER A 216 -22.92 -3.36 0.92
N PHE A 217 -21.94 -2.54 1.34
CA PHE A 217 -20.53 -2.91 1.33
C PHE A 217 -20.18 -3.98 2.37
N LYS A 218 -20.94 -4.11 3.47
CA LYS A 218 -20.64 -5.10 4.53
C LYS A 218 -20.80 -6.55 4.09
N SER A 219 -21.56 -6.81 3.02
CA SER A 219 -21.79 -8.17 2.50
C SER A 219 -21.00 -8.48 1.24
N ARG A 220 -20.21 -7.52 0.74
CA ARG A 220 -19.51 -7.57 -0.55
C ARG A 220 -18.00 -7.73 -0.34
N SER A 221 -17.35 -8.43 -1.26
CA SER A 221 -15.89 -8.59 -1.27
C SER A 221 -15.19 -7.25 -1.60
N PHE A 222 -14.31 -6.76 -0.72
CA PHE A 222 -13.58 -5.48 -0.88
C PHE A 222 -12.59 -5.47 -2.05
N HIS A 223 -12.19 -6.66 -2.52
CA HIS A 223 -11.18 -6.81 -3.55
C HIS A 223 -11.60 -6.20 -4.88
N TYR A 224 -12.86 -6.44 -5.29
CA TYR A 224 -13.34 -5.97 -6.58
C TYR A 224 -13.53 -4.44 -6.63
N PRO A 225 -14.17 -3.78 -5.65
CA PRO A 225 -14.27 -2.32 -5.64
C PRO A 225 -12.91 -1.62 -5.68
N ALA A 226 -11.91 -2.14 -4.94
CA ALA A 226 -10.56 -1.57 -4.95
C ALA A 226 -9.89 -1.72 -6.32
N LEU A 227 -9.99 -2.89 -6.94
CA LEU A 227 -9.47 -3.15 -8.29
C LEU A 227 -10.16 -2.27 -9.33
N PHE A 228 -11.49 -2.19 -9.32
CA PHE A 228 -12.25 -1.32 -10.22
C PHE A 228 -11.90 0.14 -10.02
N ALA A 229 -11.75 0.62 -8.78
CA ALA A 229 -11.35 1.99 -8.51
C ALA A 229 -10.00 2.31 -9.15
N GLY A 230 -9.00 1.42 -9.00
CA GLY A 230 -7.69 1.55 -9.64
C GLY A 230 -7.76 1.60 -11.16
N VAL A 231 -8.44 0.63 -11.76
CA VAL A 231 -8.57 0.53 -13.23
C VAL A 231 -9.32 1.74 -13.80
N ILE A 232 -10.40 2.17 -13.16
CA ILE A 232 -11.16 3.35 -13.58
C ILE A 232 -10.29 4.60 -13.46
N TYR A 233 -9.56 4.77 -12.36
CA TYR A 233 -8.65 5.91 -12.19
C TYR A 233 -7.54 5.91 -13.23
N MET A 234 -6.99 4.73 -13.56
CA MET A 234 -6.03 4.56 -14.66
C MET A 234 -6.60 5.02 -16.00
N ILE A 235 -7.84 4.63 -16.32
CA ILE A 235 -8.53 5.04 -17.56
C ILE A 235 -8.74 6.56 -17.58
N LEU A 236 -9.18 7.15 -16.46
CA LEU A 236 -9.35 8.60 -16.34
C LEU A 236 -8.02 9.35 -16.53
N LEU A 237 -6.96 8.91 -15.85
CA LEU A 237 -5.61 9.48 -16.01
C LEU A 237 -5.10 9.35 -17.44
N THR A 238 -5.29 8.17 -18.06
CA THR A 238 -4.90 7.94 -19.45
C THR A 238 -5.66 8.90 -20.38
N GLY A 239 -6.96 9.11 -20.15
CA GLY A 239 -7.76 10.09 -20.87
C GLY A 239 -7.22 11.51 -20.76
N VAL A 240 -6.88 11.97 -19.55
CA VAL A 240 -6.29 13.30 -19.35
C VAL A 240 -4.90 13.41 -19.98
N SER A 241 -4.11 12.32 -19.91
CA SER A 241 -2.75 12.29 -20.46
C SER A 241 -2.67 12.45 -21.97
N PHE A 242 -3.72 12.07 -22.72
CA PHE A 242 -3.77 12.33 -24.17
C PHE A 242 -3.91 13.82 -24.51
N VAL A 243 -4.37 14.62 -23.55
CA VAL A 243 -4.55 16.07 -23.71
C VAL A 243 -3.39 16.86 -23.09
N ALA A 244 -2.69 16.24 -22.13
CA ALA A 244 -1.55 16.80 -21.43
C ALA A 244 -0.22 16.51 -22.14
N GLY A 245 0.79 17.33 -21.86
CA GLY A 245 2.13 17.20 -22.44
C GLY A 245 2.24 17.93 -23.78
N ARG A 246 3.19 18.85 -23.88
CA ARG A 246 3.45 19.65 -25.07
C ARG A 246 4.91 20.08 -25.13
N THR A 247 5.36 20.31 -26.35
CA THR A 247 6.59 21.05 -26.64
C THR A 247 6.22 22.46 -27.07
N VAL A 248 6.56 23.44 -26.24
CA VAL A 248 6.52 24.86 -26.57
C VAL A 248 7.86 25.23 -27.22
N ARG A 249 7.83 25.65 -28.48
CA ARG A 249 9.00 26.20 -29.16
C ARG A 249 8.93 27.72 -29.06
N VAL A 250 9.92 28.34 -28.41
CA VAL A 250 10.07 29.79 -28.33
C VAL A 250 10.93 30.23 -29.52
N PRO A 251 10.39 31.02 -30.47
CA PRO A 251 11.15 31.44 -31.65
C PRO A 251 12.41 32.22 -31.25
N GLY A 252 13.59 31.70 -31.61
CA GLY A 252 14.89 32.37 -31.38
C GLY A 252 15.57 32.08 -30.05
N GLU A 253 14.87 31.48 -29.07
CA GLU A 253 15.41 31.26 -27.72
C GLU A 253 15.45 29.80 -27.27
N GLY A 254 14.73 28.90 -27.97
CA GLY A 254 14.82 27.46 -27.73
C GLY A 254 13.46 26.75 -27.63
N ALA A 255 13.41 25.59 -26.98
CA ALA A 255 12.17 24.85 -26.76
C ALA A 255 12.07 24.30 -25.34
N ILE A 256 10.90 24.49 -24.73
CA ILE A 256 10.50 23.88 -23.46
C ILE A 256 9.57 22.71 -23.79
N SER A 257 10.02 21.51 -23.48
CA SER A 257 9.34 20.25 -23.72
C SER A 257 8.91 19.68 -22.37
N VAL A 258 7.61 19.49 -22.17
CA VAL A 258 7.06 18.83 -20.99
C VAL A 258 6.47 17.50 -21.44
N ASN A 259 7.17 16.41 -21.11
CA ASN A 259 6.76 15.06 -21.45
C ASN A 259 6.34 14.30 -20.19
N PHE A 260 5.16 13.68 -20.26
CA PHE A 260 4.66 12.80 -19.22
C PHE A 260 4.79 11.36 -19.67
N SER A 261 5.42 10.51 -18.85
CA SER A 261 5.38 9.06 -19.08
C SER A 261 3.98 8.55 -18.71
N VAL A 262 3.07 8.53 -19.69
CA VAL A 262 1.66 8.17 -19.52
C VAL A 262 1.51 6.80 -18.88
N PHE A 263 2.20 5.80 -19.43
CA PHE A 263 2.09 4.42 -18.97
C PHE A 263 2.63 4.26 -17.55
N SER A 264 3.83 4.80 -17.27
CA SER A 264 4.41 4.72 -15.93
C SER A 264 3.52 5.43 -14.91
N THR A 265 3.07 6.65 -15.22
CA THR A 265 2.21 7.44 -14.33
C THR A 265 0.87 6.75 -14.06
N SER A 266 0.17 6.32 -15.10
CA SER A 266 -1.19 5.78 -14.95
C SER A 266 -1.18 4.43 -14.24
N VAL A 267 -0.26 3.52 -14.60
CA VAL A 267 -0.16 2.18 -14.00
C VAL A 267 0.26 2.27 -12.54
N LEU A 268 1.29 3.08 -12.25
CA LEU A 268 1.86 3.17 -10.92
C LEU A 268 0.90 3.86 -9.94
N THR A 269 0.24 4.94 -10.36
CA THR A 269 -0.80 5.61 -9.57
C THR A 269 -2.03 4.72 -9.38
N ALA A 270 -2.38 3.90 -10.38
CA ALA A 270 -3.44 2.91 -10.22
C ALA A 270 -3.09 1.84 -9.19
N ILE A 271 -1.88 1.28 -9.21
CA ILE A 271 -1.42 0.30 -8.21
C ILE A 271 -1.54 0.88 -6.80
N LEU A 272 -1.04 2.10 -6.58
CA LEU A 272 -1.13 2.73 -5.27
C LEU A 272 -2.56 3.01 -4.85
N LEU A 273 -3.43 3.43 -5.78
CA LEU A 273 -4.83 3.66 -5.48
C LEU A 273 -5.55 2.35 -5.12
N ILE A 274 -5.29 1.25 -5.84
CA ILE A 274 -5.82 -0.09 -5.49
C ILE A 274 -5.42 -0.44 -4.06
N MET A 275 -4.13 -0.33 -3.75
CA MET A 275 -3.62 -0.71 -2.43
C MET A 275 -4.21 0.18 -1.34
N THR A 276 -4.28 1.49 -1.56
CA THR A 276 -4.77 2.45 -0.57
C THR A 276 -6.27 2.33 -0.32
N VAL A 277 -7.06 2.19 -1.39
CA VAL A 277 -8.49 1.91 -1.30
C VAL A 277 -8.71 0.58 -0.59
N TYR A 278 -7.92 -0.44 -0.91
CA TYR A 278 -8.05 -1.73 -0.25
C TYR A 278 -7.78 -1.65 1.26
N ILE A 279 -6.72 -0.95 1.69
CA ILE A 279 -6.47 -0.71 3.12
C ILE A 279 -7.65 0.04 3.73
N ALA A 280 -8.11 1.12 3.10
CA ALA A 280 -9.17 1.96 3.63
C ALA A 280 -10.48 1.21 3.82
N LEU A 281 -10.84 0.33 2.88
CA LEU A 281 -12.01 -0.55 2.99
C LEU A 281 -11.82 -1.52 4.16
N MET A 282 -10.64 -2.13 4.33
CA MET A 282 -10.37 -3.02 5.46
C MET A 282 -10.42 -2.28 6.80
N VAL A 283 -9.81 -1.09 6.88
CA VAL A 283 -9.83 -0.23 8.07
C VAL A 283 -11.25 0.18 8.39
N GLY A 284 -12.03 0.65 7.42
CA GLY A 284 -13.40 1.11 7.65
C GLY A 284 -14.34 0.03 8.19
N GLN A 285 -13.97 -1.24 8.03
CA GLN A 285 -14.72 -2.35 8.59
C GLN A 285 -14.32 -2.79 9.99
N PHE A 286 -13.17 -2.33 10.53
CA PHE A 286 -12.66 -2.48 11.92
C PHE A 286 -13.14 -3.71 12.72
N GLY A 287 -13.27 -4.85 12.06
CA GLY A 287 -13.73 -6.09 12.65
C GLY A 287 -12.63 -7.13 12.54
N LYS A 288 -12.41 -7.90 13.61
CA LYS A 288 -11.49 -9.05 13.61
C LYS A 288 -11.76 -10.04 12.45
N GLY A 289 -12.96 -10.00 11.85
CA GLY A 289 -13.35 -10.80 10.70
C GLY A 289 -12.86 -10.30 9.33
N ALA A 290 -12.51 -9.01 9.16
CA ALA A 290 -12.14 -8.49 7.84
C ALA A 290 -10.83 -9.10 7.32
N PHE A 291 -9.83 -9.25 8.20
CA PHE A 291 -8.56 -9.88 7.86
C PHE A 291 -8.72 -11.38 7.59
N SER A 292 -9.55 -12.08 8.37
CA SER A 292 -9.76 -13.52 8.17
C SER A 292 -10.58 -13.82 6.91
N GLU A 293 -11.52 -12.94 6.55
CA GLU A 293 -12.31 -13.06 5.33
C GLU A 293 -11.47 -12.73 4.09
N SER A 294 -10.59 -11.73 4.18
CA SER A 294 -9.62 -11.42 3.14
C SER A 294 -8.70 -12.61 2.85
N ASP A 295 -8.10 -13.21 3.89
CA ASP A 295 -7.21 -14.37 3.74
C ASP A 295 -7.91 -15.62 3.19
N ARG A 296 -9.23 -15.71 3.36
CA ARG A 296 -10.05 -16.81 2.81
C ARG A 296 -10.19 -16.70 1.29
N LEU A 297 -10.28 -15.47 0.76
CA LEU A 297 -10.45 -15.22 -0.68
C LEU A 297 -9.11 -15.22 -1.41
N ILE A 298 -8.11 -14.54 -0.85
CA ILE A 298 -6.76 -14.46 -1.38
C ILE A 298 -5.80 -14.91 -0.29
N PRO A 299 -5.17 -16.09 -0.40
CA PRO A 299 -4.25 -16.58 0.61
C PRO A 299 -3.17 -15.55 0.92
N HIS A 300 -3.00 -15.23 2.21
CA HIS A 300 -1.97 -14.32 2.73
C HIS A 300 -2.17 -12.83 2.40
N SER A 301 -3.34 -12.41 1.91
CA SER A 301 -3.64 -11.01 1.65
C SER A 301 -3.49 -10.14 2.90
N SER A 302 -3.88 -10.62 4.08
CA SER A 302 -3.75 -9.84 5.33
C SER A 302 -2.29 -9.45 5.60
N LYS A 303 -1.37 -10.38 5.34
CA LYS A 303 0.08 -10.22 5.52
C LYS A 303 0.64 -9.21 4.52
N VAL A 304 0.21 -9.34 3.26
CA VAL A 304 0.61 -8.41 2.21
C VAL A 304 0.16 -6.99 2.58
N MET A 305 -1.08 -6.82 3.03
CA MET A 305 -1.61 -5.50 3.36
C MET A 305 -0.99 -4.86 4.59
N ILE A 306 -0.72 -5.63 5.65
CA ILE A 306 -0.01 -5.11 6.82
C ILE A 306 1.39 -4.65 6.40
N GLY A 307 2.06 -5.42 5.53
CA GLY A 307 3.37 -5.05 5.01
C GLY A 307 3.34 -3.77 4.18
N PHE A 308 2.39 -3.63 3.26
CA PHE A 308 2.21 -2.41 2.48
C PHE A 308 1.87 -1.20 3.37
N THR A 309 0.98 -1.37 4.35
CA THR A 309 0.62 -0.30 5.30
C THR A 309 1.84 0.14 6.11
N ALA A 310 2.64 -0.80 6.58
CA ALA A 310 3.87 -0.51 7.33
C ALA A 310 4.90 0.23 6.47
N ALA A 311 5.08 -0.17 5.21
CA ALA A 311 5.93 0.53 4.26
C ALA A 311 5.42 1.96 4.01
N LEU A 312 4.12 2.14 3.74
CA LEU A 312 3.53 3.45 3.48
C LEU A 312 3.64 4.39 4.69
N VAL A 313 3.30 3.92 5.89
CA VAL A 313 3.40 4.71 7.12
C VAL A 313 4.85 5.10 7.42
N SER A 314 5.79 4.17 7.21
CA SER A 314 7.22 4.47 7.37
C SER A 314 7.64 5.56 6.38
N PHE A 315 7.27 5.40 5.11
CA PHE A 315 7.63 6.32 4.03
C PHE A 315 7.08 7.73 4.31
N ALA A 316 5.78 7.84 4.58
CA ALA A 316 5.13 9.11 4.89
C ALA A 316 5.70 9.74 6.17
N GLY A 317 5.97 8.94 7.21
CA GLY A 317 6.58 9.42 8.45
C GLY A 317 7.95 10.06 8.21
N ILE A 318 8.79 9.42 7.40
CA ILE A 318 10.13 9.95 7.05
C ILE A 318 10.01 11.23 6.23
N VAL A 319 9.15 11.25 5.20
CA VAL A 319 8.92 12.44 4.37
C VAL A 319 8.47 13.62 5.23
N VAL A 320 7.53 13.40 6.16
CA VAL A 320 7.04 14.46 7.07
C VAL A 320 8.13 14.93 8.03
N ILE A 321 8.85 14.01 8.68
CA ILE A 321 9.95 14.35 9.60
C ILE A 321 11.00 15.18 8.89
N PHE A 322 11.42 14.75 7.70
CA PHE A 322 12.44 15.45 6.93
C PHE A 322 11.95 16.83 6.50
N THR A 323 10.73 16.92 5.95
CA THR A 323 10.13 18.17 5.52
C THR A 323 10.04 19.16 6.69
N VAL A 324 9.47 18.75 7.83
CA VAL A 324 9.34 19.63 9.01
C VAL A 324 10.70 20.07 9.52
N SER A 325 11.69 19.16 9.56
CA SER A 325 13.04 19.49 10.00
C SER A 325 13.73 20.48 9.07
N ALA A 326 13.59 20.30 7.75
CA ALA A 326 14.12 21.21 6.75
C ALA A 326 13.47 22.59 6.84
N LEU A 327 12.15 22.67 7.05
CA LEU A 327 11.43 23.94 7.19
C LEU A 327 11.78 24.70 8.47
N ASN A 328 12.16 23.98 9.52
CA ASN A 328 12.57 24.59 10.79
C ASN A 328 14.06 24.94 10.82
N ASN A 329 14.84 24.56 9.80
CA ASN A 329 16.26 24.85 9.77
C ASN A 329 16.49 26.33 9.40
N SER A 330 17.09 27.05 10.35
CA SER A 330 17.35 28.49 10.25
C SER A 330 18.31 28.86 9.11
N LEU A 331 19.22 27.96 8.72
CA LEU A 331 20.13 28.20 7.60
C LEU A 331 19.42 28.23 6.26
N ILE A 332 18.47 27.33 6.03
CA ILE A 332 17.65 27.34 4.80
C ILE A 332 16.86 28.66 4.69
N THR A 333 16.46 29.22 5.84
CA THR A 333 15.79 30.53 5.90
C THR A 333 16.76 31.70 5.76
N MET A 334 18.02 31.56 6.21
CA MET A 334 19.03 32.62 6.16
C MET A 334 19.82 32.69 4.85
N THR A 335 19.93 31.60 4.08
CA THR A 335 20.81 31.55 2.89
C THR A 335 20.45 32.50 1.76
N GLY A 336 19.38 33.31 1.86
CA GLY A 336 19.24 34.53 1.05
C GLY A 336 18.90 34.33 -0.43
N MET A 337 19.39 33.26 -1.05
CA MET A 337 19.36 33.00 -2.48
C MET A 337 17.96 32.68 -3.02
N PHE A 338 16.98 32.46 -2.14
CA PHE A 338 15.59 32.16 -2.51
C PHE A 338 14.56 32.89 -1.62
N VAL A 339 14.93 34.04 -1.03
CA VAL A 339 14.07 34.78 -0.09
C VAL A 339 12.72 35.19 -0.71
N GLU A 340 12.68 35.39 -2.03
CA GLU A 340 11.43 35.73 -2.72
C GLU A 340 10.53 34.50 -2.98
N ASP A 341 11.08 33.27 -2.98
CA ASP A 341 10.33 32.06 -3.35
C ASP A 341 10.53 30.87 -2.40
N LEU A 342 10.08 31.07 -1.16
CA LEU A 342 9.94 30.02 -0.14
C LEU A 342 9.19 28.76 -0.64
N THR A 343 8.33 28.90 -1.66
CA THR A 343 7.52 27.80 -2.21
C THR A 343 8.36 26.78 -2.97
N LEU A 344 9.30 27.21 -3.82
CA LEU A 344 10.16 26.30 -4.58
C LEU A 344 11.08 25.50 -3.66
N VAL A 345 11.70 26.20 -2.70
CA VAL A 345 12.55 25.57 -1.67
C VAL A 345 11.74 24.53 -0.88
N ARG A 346 10.51 24.86 -0.48
CA ARG A 346 9.61 23.91 0.19
C ARG A 346 9.39 22.65 -0.64
N VAL A 347 9.08 22.79 -1.92
CA VAL A 347 8.85 21.66 -2.84
C VAL A 347 10.11 20.80 -2.97
N LEU A 348 11.28 21.42 -3.18
CA LEU A 348 12.58 20.72 -3.26
C LEU A 348 12.89 19.97 -1.97
N MET A 349 12.63 20.57 -0.80
CA MET A 349 12.86 19.92 0.49
C MET A 349 11.97 18.68 0.66
N VAL A 350 10.72 18.70 0.18
CA VAL A 350 9.91 17.48 0.25
C VAL A 350 10.38 16.40 -0.73
N LEU A 351 10.85 16.79 -1.92
CA LEU A 351 11.46 15.87 -2.89
C LEU A 351 12.68 15.17 -2.28
N MET A 352 13.56 15.94 -1.63
CA MET A 352 14.69 15.37 -0.87
C MET A 352 14.21 14.43 0.23
N GLY A 353 13.15 14.78 0.95
CA GLY A 353 12.53 13.91 1.97
C GLY A 353 12.08 12.56 1.42
N GLY A 354 11.60 12.52 0.17
CA GLY A 354 11.30 11.28 -0.55
C GLY A 354 12.54 10.43 -0.80
N SER A 355 13.61 11.02 -1.32
CA SER A 355 14.89 10.32 -1.55
C SER A 355 15.48 9.78 -0.25
N TYR A 356 15.39 10.53 0.85
CA TYR A 356 15.79 10.08 2.18
C TYR A 356 14.88 8.97 2.74
N ALA A 357 13.59 9.00 2.44
CA ALA A 357 12.68 7.90 2.78
C ALA A 357 13.12 6.60 2.10
N SER A 358 13.56 6.66 0.85
CA SER A 358 14.12 5.51 0.13
C SER A 358 15.43 5.02 0.75
N LEU A 359 16.37 5.92 1.05
CA LEU A 359 17.63 5.57 1.70
C LEU A 359 17.44 4.92 3.08
N SER A 360 16.56 5.48 3.91
CA SER A 360 16.26 4.94 5.25
C SER A 360 15.54 3.59 5.20
N MET A 361 14.91 3.25 4.07
CA MET A 361 14.39 1.92 3.77
C MET A 361 15.43 0.96 3.19
N LEU A 362 16.73 1.28 3.27
CA LEU A 362 17.85 0.51 2.73
C LEU A 362 17.87 0.39 1.20
N GLN A 363 17.25 1.35 0.51
CA GLN A 363 17.35 1.41 -0.94
C GLN A 363 18.67 2.06 -1.33
N THR A 364 19.24 1.63 -2.45
CA THR A 364 20.43 2.29 -3.00
C THR A 364 19.98 3.49 -3.81
N VAL A 365 20.59 4.66 -3.59
CA VAL A 365 20.40 5.86 -4.42
C VAL A 365 21.71 6.12 -5.13
N THR A 366 21.70 6.03 -6.45
CA THR A 366 22.89 6.29 -7.26
C THR A 366 22.94 7.77 -7.61
N THR A 367 23.95 8.53 -7.16
CA THR A 367 24.19 9.89 -7.65
C THR A 367 25.37 9.88 -8.61
N THR A 368 25.09 10.08 -9.89
CA THR A 368 26.15 10.42 -10.82
C THR A 368 26.52 11.89 -10.56
N THR A 369 27.80 12.24 -10.61
CA THR A 369 28.28 13.62 -10.79
C THR A 369 29.47 13.54 -11.74
N PRO A 370 29.64 14.46 -12.69
CA PRO A 370 30.51 14.23 -13.86
C PRO A 370 31.90 14.82 -13.68
N ASP A 371 32.06 15.82 -12.82
CA ASP A 371 33.31 16.58 -12.64
C ASP A 371 34.50 15.76 -12.14
N PHE A 372 34.28 14.49 -11.76
CA PHE A 372 35.34 13.63 -11.23
C PHE A 372 35.53 12.28 -11.94
N MET A 373 34.79 11.97 -13.02
CA MET A 373 34.70 10.59 -13.55
C MET A 373 34.32 9.52 -12.50
N THR A 374 33.82 9.94 -11.33
CA THR A 374 33.43 9.04 -10.24
C THR A 374 31.91 9.01 -10.12
N VAL A 375 31.31 7.88 -10.51
CA VAL A 375 29.92 7.58 -10.15
C VAL A 375 29.88 7.32 -8.64
N THR A 376 29.40 8.30 -7.86
CA THR A 376 29.23 8.13 -6.42
C THR A 376 27.94 7.36 -6.15
N THR A 377 28.04 6.07 -5.87
CA THR A 377 26.87 5.27 -5.50
C THR A 377 26.66 5.39 -4.00
N TRP A 378 25.51 5.90 -3.54
CA TRP A 378 25.22 5.97 -2.11
C TRP A 378 24.35 4.78 -1.70
N ALA A 379 24.92 3.88 -0.91
CA ALA A 379 24.18 2.83 -0.22
C ALA A 379 24.02 3.17 1.25
N PHE A 380 23.11 2.47 1.94
CA PHE A 380 22.93 2.66 3.38
C PHE A 380 24.22 2.47 4.21
N GLY A 381 25.17 1.65 3.73
CA GLY A 381 26.49 1.50 4.36
C GLY A 381 27.35 2.78 4.32
N ASP A 382 27.08 3.66 3.36
CA ASP A 382 27.81 4.92 3.16
C ASP A 382 27.23 6.07 4.01
N LEU A 383 26.08 5.87 4.66
CA LEU A 383 25.54 6.78 5.70
C LEU A 383 26.37 6.77 6.99
N SER A 384 27.46 6.01 7.06
CA SER A 384 28.40 6.11 8.17
C SER A 384 29.01 7.52 8.22
N LEU A 385 28.97 8.14 9.40
CA LEU A 385 29.30 9.55 9.63
C LEU A 385 30.66 10.00 9.07
N TYR A 386 31.59 9.07 8.86
CA TYR A 386 32.96 9.37 8.43
C TYR A 386 33.08 9.61 6.92
N ASN A 387 32.35 8.87 6.08
CA ASN A 387 32.46 9.03 4.62
C ASN A 387 31.62 10.21 4.10
N TYR A 388 30.59 10.63 4.83
CA TYR A 388 29.69 11.71 4.38
C TYR A 388 30.35 13.10 4.39
N MET A 389 31.30 13.33 5.32
CA MET A 389 32.04 14.61 5.38
C MET A 389 33.17 14.72 4.36
N ASP A 390 33.75 13.59 3.92
CA ASP A 390 34.86 13.59 2.95
C ASP A 390 34.38 13.66 1.49
N ILE A 391 33.10 13.37 1.22
CA ILE A 391 32.58 13.18 -0.15
C ILE A 391 31.58 14.28 -0.56
N MET A 392 30.97 15.01 0.38
CA MET A 392 30.13 16.14 0.00
C MET A 392 30.99 17.28 -0.57
N PRO A 393 30.67 17.78 -1.78
CA PRO A 393 31.29 19.00 -2.29
C PRO A 393 31.17 20.12 -1.25
N GLU A 394 32.23 20.93 -1.06
CA GLU A 394 32.21 22.07 -0.13
C GLU A 394 30.98 22.98 -0.35
N ASP A 395 30.48 23.06 -1.58
CA ASP A 395 29.30 23.83 -1.96
C ASP A 395 27.99 23.30 -1.33
N LEU A 396 27.86 21.98 -1.17
CA LEU A 396 26.72 21.35 -0.47
C LEU A 396 26.84 21.48 1.06
N MET A 397 28.07 21.50 1.59
CA MET A 397 28.32 21.82 3.00
C MET A 397 28.03 23.29 3.33
N MET A 398 28.20 24.21 2.38
CA MET A 398 27.80 25.61 2.55
C MET A 398 26.29 25.83 2.53
N LEU A 399 25.53 25.01 1.79
CA LEU A 399 24.06 25.02 1.79
C LEU A 399 23.44 24.34 3.04
N GLY A 400 24.11 23.32 3.58
CA GLY A 400 23.69 22.59 4.78
C GLY A 400 24.49 23.00 6.00
N GLY A 401 24.28 24.23 6.52
CA GLY A 401 25.09 24.71 7.64
C GLY A 401 25.04 23.80 8.88
N THR A 402 26.08 23.94 9.71
CA THR A 402 26.42 23.10 10.88
C THR A 402 25.81 21.70 10.84
N THR A 403 26.54 20.80 10.20
CA THR A 403 26.46 19.33 10.19
C THR A 403 25.52 18.69 11.23
N LEU A 404 25.55 19.10 12.50
CA LEU A 404 24.72 18.58 13.59
C LEU A 404 23.19 18.71 13.39
N GLU A 405 22.69 19.77 12.77
CA GLU A 405 21.23 20.01 12.65
C GLU A 405 20.57 19.13 11.59
N LEU A 406 21.28 18.80 10.51
CA LEU A 406 20.81 17.87 9.47
C LEU A 406 21.00 16.39 9.87
N PHE A 407 21.96 16.09 10.74
CA PHE A 407 22.19 14.71 11.18
C PHE A 407 21.11 14.17 12.11
N PHE A 408 20.49 15.01 12.94
CA PHE A 408 19.44 14.55 13.85
C PHE A 408 18.20 14.01 13.10
N PRO A 409 17.64 14.71 12.09
CA PRO A 409 16.55 14.20 11.25
C PRO A 409 16.90 12.89 10.55
N ILE A 410 18.14 12.73 10.04
CA ILE A 410 18.58 11.51 9.36
C ILE A 410 18.59 10.33 10.34
N ARG A 411 19.11 10.51 11.57
CA ARG A 411 19.07 9.47 12.61
C ARG A 411 17.64 9.11 13.00
N LEU A 412 16.77 10.10 13.13
CA LEU A 412 15.35 9.88 13.41
C LEU A 412 14.67 9.10 12.27
N ALA A 413 14.99 9.44 11.01
CA ALA A 413 14.46 8.77 9.83
C ALA A 413 14.81 7.28 9.79
N VAL A 414 16.01 6.87 10.21
CA VAL A 414 16.40 5.45 10.31
C VAL A 414 15.62 4.70 11.40
N LEU A 415 15.26 5.38 12.50
CA LEU A 415 14.47 4.77 13.57
C LEU A 415 13.01 4.53 13.17
N VAL A 416 12.46 5.33 12.25
CA VAL A 416 11.04 5.22 11.85
C VAL A 416 10.70 3.84 11.27
N PRO A 417 11.40 3.30 10.24
CA PRO A 417 11.15 1.95 9.75
C PRO A 417 11.29 0.88 10.84
N ILE A 418 12.27 1.02 11.75
CA ILE A 418 12.46 0.06 12.84
C ILE A 418 11.22 0.00 13.73
N VAL A 419 10.75 1.16 14.20
CA VAL A 419 9.59 1.27 15.08
C VAL A 419 8.33 0.81 14.37
N VAL A 420 8.10 1.24 13.13
CA VAL A 420 6.90 0.91 12.36
C VAL A 420 6.87 -0.57 12.00
N PHE A 421 7.98 -1.17 11.57
CA PHE A 421 8.04 -2.61 11.27
C PHE A 421 7.91 -3.47 12.53
N ALA A 422 8.49 -3.03 13.66
CA ALA A 422 8.31 -3.70 14.94
C ALA A 422 6.84 -3.64 15.39
N MET A 423 6.20 -2.47 15.28
CA MET A 423 4.78 -2.30 15.58
C MET A 423 3.91 -3.15 14.65
N ALA A 424 4.21 -3.19 13.35
CA ALA A 424 3.51 -4.03 12.39
C ALA A 424 3.63 -5.51 12.75
N GLY A 425 4.82 -5.98 13.14
CA GLY A 425 5.04 -7.33 13.65
C GLY A 425 4.26 -7.62 14.93
N PHE A 426 4.23 -6.69 15.86
CA PHE A 426 3.50 -6.83 17.12
C PHE A 426 1.99 -6.91 16.89
N LEU A 427 1.45 -6.01 16.06
CA LEU A 427 0.04 -6.01 15.65
C LEU A 427 -0.29 -7.32 14.93
N TYR A 428 0.53 -7.71 13.95
CA TYR A 428 0.37 -8.95 13.20
C TYR A 428 0.25 -10.16 14.14
N MET A 429 1.19 -10.33 15.08
CA MET A 429 1.17 -11.44 16.03
C MET A 429 0.04 -11.36 17.06
N THR A 430 -0.55 -10.20 17.29
CA THR A 430 -1.62 -10.02 18.27
C THR A 430 -2.98 -10.34 17.65
N TYR A 431 -3.17 -10.01 16.38
CA TYR A 431 -4.43 -10.25 15.67
C TYR A 431 -4.47 -11.59 14.92
N ILE A 432 -3.34 -12.03 14.39
CA ILE A 432 -3.20 -13.23 13.56
C ILE A 432 -2.22 -14.11 14.33
N LYS A 433 -2.71 -15.15 15.04
CA LYS A 433 -1.87 -16.04 15.85
C LYS A 433 -0.78 -16.65 14.96
N VAL A 434 0.42 -16.09 14.99
CA VAL A 434 1.53 -16.55 14.17
C VAL A 434 2.03 -17.86 14.73
N THR A 435 1.97 -18.90 13.92
CA THR A 435 2.49 -20.22 14.27
C THR A 435 3.71 -20.59 13.42
N ASN A 436 4.00 -19.84 12.34
CA ASN A 436 5.00 -20.24 11.35
C ASN A 436 5.88 -19.07 10.88
N LEU A 437 7.19 -19.32 10.78
CA LEU A 437 8.20 -18.42 10.20
C LEU A 437 7.89 -17.98 8.77
N LYS A 438 7.23 -18.85 7.99
CA LYS A 438 6.79 -18.55 6.61
C LYS A 438 5.96 -17.27 6.54
N ASP A 439 5.16 -17.01 7.56
CA ASP A 439 4.25 -15.87 7.59
C ASP A 439 4.98 -14.55 7.79
N LEU A 440 6.01 -14.56 8.64
CA LEU A 440 6.90 -13.41 8.84
C LEU A 440 7.70 -13.11 7.58
N LEU A 441 8.11 -14.16 6.85
CA LEU A 441 8.80 -14.00 5.57
C LEU A 441 7.89 -13.33 4.53
N ILE A 442 6.63 -13.75 4.40
CA ILE A 442 5.67 -13.13 3.47
C ILE A 442 5.44 -11.65 3.82
N LEU A 443 5.29 -11.36 5.12
CA LEU A 443 5.14 -9.99 5.60
C LEU A 443 6.38 -9.14 5.27
N ALA A 444 7.59 -9.65 5.52
CA ALA A 444 8.85 -8.98 5.20
C ALA A 444 9.02 -8.71 3.70
N VAL A 445 8.72 -9.71 2.86
CA VAL A 445 8.73 -9.56 1.39
C VAL A 445 7.73 -8.51 0.96
N SER A 446 6.52 -8.47 1.55
CA SER A 446 5.54 -7.43 1.24
C SER A 446 6.03 -6.04 1.62
N ILE A 447 6.57 -5.85 2.83
CA ILE A 447 7.18 -4.58 3.26
C ILE A 447 8.22 -4.14 2.23
N SER A 448 9.13 -5.04 1.89
CA SER A 448 10.24 -4.78 0.97
C SER A 448 9.77 -4.37 -0.43
N VAL A 449 8.89 -5.17 -1.06
CA VAL A 449 8.36 -4.85 -2.40
C VAL A 449 7.60 -3.53 -2.38
N SER A 450 6.79 -3.29 -1.34
CA SER A 450 6.03 -2.05 -1.17
C SER A 450 6.95 -0.84 -1.01
N SER A 451 7.98 -0.96 -0.19
CA SER A 451 9.00 0.07 -0.02
C SER A 451 9.67 0.40 -1.35
N VAL A 452 10.08 -0.61 -2.14
CA VAL A 452 10.71 -0.37 -3.45
C VAL A 452 9.77 0.29 -4.44
N ILE A 453 8.49 -0.10 -4.45
CA ILE A 453 7.46 0.60 -5.24
C ILE A 453 7.38 2.08 -4.84
N LEU A 454 7.29 2.37 -3.54
CA LEU A 454 7.26 3.74 -3.02
C LEU A 454 8.54 4.52 -3.33
N GLY A 455 9.69 3.86 -3.27
CA GLY A 455 10.96 4.48 -3.59
C GLY A 455 11.14 4.76 -5.08
N ALA A 456 10.56 3.95 -5.96
CA ALA A 456 10.50 4.25 -7.39
C ALA A 456 9.77 5.58 -7.69
N PHE A 457 8.82 6.01 -6.83
CA PHE A 457 8.20 7.34 -6.92
C PHE A 457 9.09 8.48 -6.39
N SER A 458 10.09 8.16 -5.59
CA SER A 458 11.07 9.15 -5.12
C SER A 458 12.24 9.34 -6.08
N ASN A 459 12.35 8.50 -7.11
CA ASN A 459 13.39 8.64 -8.12
C ASN A 459 13.26 10.03 -8.74
N SER A 460 14.31 10.80 -8.57
CA SER A 460 14.44 12.12 -9.16
C SER A 460 15.74 12.13 -9.96
N GLU A 461 15.72 12.72 -11.14
CA GLU A 461 16.91 12.84 -11.96
C GLU A 461 16.94 14.25 -12.52
N MET A 462 18.02 14.97 -12.27
CA MET A 462 18.27 16.28 -12.84
C MET A 462 19.55 16.18 -13.65
N VAL A 463 19.45 16.30 -14.95
CA VAL A 463 20.59 16.34 -15.87
C VAL A 463 20.67 17.73 -16.47
N VAL A 464 21.75 18.44 -16.19
CA VAL A 464 22.09 19.73 -16.78
C VAL A 464 23.24 19.48 -17.73
N THR A 465 22.99 19.59 -19.04
CA THR A 465 24.06 19.51 -20.04
C THR A 465 24.53 20.94 -20.36
N ASP A 466 25.81 21.21 -20.14
CA ASP A 466 26.46 22.46 -20.53
C ASP A 466 27.43 22.19 -21.69
N SER A 467 27.25 22.90 -22.79
CA SER A 467 28.04 22.73 -24.02
C SER A 467 29.22 23.70 -24.14
N PHE A 468 29.55 24.48 -23.11
CA PHE A 468 30.73 25.37 -23.15
C PHE A 468 32.06 24.62 -23.09
N GLY A 469 32.77 24.55 -24.23
CA GLY A 469 34.24 24.48 -24.36
C GLY A 469 35.01 23.32 -23.71
N GLY A 470 34.36 22.44 -22.95
CA GLY A 470 34.96 21.36 -22.18
C GLY A 470 34.03 20.15 -21.92
N GLY A 471 32.73 20.24 -22.24
CA GLY A 471 31.83 19.08 -22.34
C GLY A 471 31.54 18.32 -21.03
N SER A 472 31.26 19.03 -19.94
CA SER A 472 30.84 18.41 -18.68
C SER A 472 29.31 18.39 -18.56
N ASP A 473 28.70 17.23 -18.81
CA ASP A 473 27.26 17.01 -18.61
C ASP A 473 26.97 16.71 -17.13
N TYR A 474 26.47 17.68 -16.36
CA TYR A 474 26.03 17.54 -14.96
C TYR A 474 24.78 16.70 -14.80
N THR A 475 24.95 15.38 -14.76
CA THR A 475 23.90 14.47 -14.30
C THR A 475 23.91 14.42 -12.77
N LEU A 476 22.77 14.63 -12.11
CA LEU A 476 22.44 14.25 -10.74
C LEU A 476 21.23 13.34 -10.82
N SER A 477 21.45 12.03 -10.94
CA SER A 477 20.37 11.05 -10.86
C SER A 477 20.19 10.56 -9.41
N ALA A 478 19.00 10.09 -9.07
CA ALA A 478 18.72 9.32 -7.88
C ALA A 478 17.87 8.13 -8.34
N SER A 479 18.52 6.98 -8.54
CA SER A 479 17.84 5.76 -9.01
C SER A 479 17.86 4.66 -7.96
N VAL A 480 16.71 3.99 -7.77
CA VAL A 480 16.55 2.83 -6.90
C VAL A 480 16.91 1.53 -7.64
N LEU A 481 17.95 0.83 -7.17
CA LEU A 481 18.32 -0.51 -7.65
C LEU A 481 17.31 -1.57 -7.16
N TRP A 482 16.27 -1.84 -7.95
CA TRP A 482 15.15 -2.72 -7.60
C TRP A 482 15.53 -4.00 -6.85
N PHE A 483 16.32 -4.89 -7.44
CA PHE A 483 16.61 -6.20 -6.84
C PHE A 483 17.41 -6.10 -5.55
N ARG A 484 18.45 -5.24 -5.52
CA ARG A 484 19.30 -5.03 -4.34
C ARG A 484 18.49 -4.41 -3.20
N SER A 485 17.66 -3.42 -3.51
CA SER A 485 16.77 -2.77 -2.55
C SER A 485 15.76 -3.77 -1.98
N VAL A 486 15.12 -4.60 -2.82
CA VAL A 486 14.19 -5.62 -2.34
C VAL A 486 14.89 -6.59 -1.36
N LEU A 487 16.07 -7.08 -1.72
CA LEU A 487 16.80 -8.02 -0.86
C LEU A 487 17.21 -7.39 0.48
N MET A 488 17.77 -6.18 0.46
CA MET A 488 18.23 -5.49 1.68
C MET A 488 17.06 -5.14 2.61
N THR A 489 16.01 -4.48 2.08
CA THR A 489 14.81 -4.16 2.87
C THR A 489 14.12 -5.42 3.37
N GLY A 490 14.15 -6.51 2.58
CA GLY A 490 13.56 -7.80 2.94
C GLY A 490 14.28 -8.46 4.11
N VAL A 491 15.62 -8.55 4.06
CA VAL A 491 16.43 -9.10 5.16
C VAL A 491 16.27 -8.27 6.43
N PHE A 492 16.29 -6.94 6.31
CA PHE A 492 16.16 -6.03 7.44
C PHE A 492 14.78 -6.11 8.11
N SER A 493 13.71 -6.01 7.32
CA SER A 493 12.35 -6.15 7.84
C SER A 493 12.11 -7.53 8.46
N PHE A 494 12.63 -8.60 7.85
CA PHE A 494 12.57 -9.94 8.43
C PHE A 494 13.31 -10.03 9.77
N GLY A 495 14.51 -9.45 9.89
CA GLY A 495 15.26 -9.41 11.13
C GLY A 495 14.50 -8.73 12.27
N ILE A 496 13.86 -7.58 11.99
CA ILE A 496 13.03 -6.86 12.97
C ILE A 496 11.80 -7.69 13.37
N LEU A 497 11.08 -8.24 12.38
CA LEU A 497 9.90 -9.06 12.61
C LEU A 497 10.23 -10.33 13.41
N TYR A 498 11.37 -10.95 13.13
CA TYR A 498 11.87 -12.11 13.86
C TYR A 498 12.26 -11.75 15.31
N ALA A 499 12.89 -10.60 15.53
CA ALA A 499 13.19 -10.13 16.88
C ALA A 499 11.90 -9.93 17.70
N VAL A 500 10.88 -9.27 17.13
CA VAL A 500 9.57 -9.11 17.78
C VAL A 500 8.92 -10.48 18.09
N HIS A 501 9.03 -11.43 17.16
CA HIS A 501 8.52 -12.79 17.37
C HIS A 501 9.21 -13.45 18.56
N TRP A 502 10.54 -13.41 18.58
CA TRP A 502 11.36 -13.98 19.65
C TRP A 502 11.00 -13.40 21.02
N PHE A 503 10.90 -12.07 21.13
CA PHE A 503 10.51 -11.39 22.36
C PHE A 503 9.09 -11.70 22.83
N LYS A 504 8.17 -12.03 21.93
CA LYS A 504 6.79 -12.38 22.29
C LYS A 504 6.63 -13.85 22.71
N THR A 505 7.47 -14.73 22.17
CA THR A 505 7.42 -16.17 22.46
C THR A 505 8.16 -16.58 23.74
N LYS A 506 9.10 -15.75 24.20
CA LYS A 506 9.77 -15.91 25.48
C LYS A 506 9.08 -15.08 26.54
#